data_AF-A0A2V5J7N7-F1
#
_entry.id   AF-A0A2V5J7N7-F1
#
_cell.length_a   1.000
_cell.length_b   1.000
_cell.length_c   1.000
_cell.angle_alpha   90.00
_cell.angle_beta   90.00
_cell.angle_gamma   90.00
#
_symmetry.space_group_name_H-M   'P 1'
#
loop_
_entity.id
_entity.type
_entity.pdbx_description
1 polymer ?
#
loop_
_entity_poly.entity_id
_entity_poly.type
_entity_poly.pdbx_seq_one_letter_code
_entity_poly.pdbx_strand_id
1 'polypeptide(L)'
;MFAGPGRARPHYERLLQRFTELTEGEFDRKRDLAELTLLRQGVTFTVYNDAQGTERIFPFDLIPRIISPEEWKKIERGLEQRITALNLFLHDIYHGQSILRDGVIRKDYVWQAAHFRPEFMHFSVPRNIYIHICGTDLVRDRDGNFLVLEDNARCPSGVSYVVQNRQVMRRVFPNL
;
A
#
# COMPACT_ATOMS: atom_id res chain seq x y z
N MET A 1 17.74 -3.16 -3.17
CA MET A 1 18.48 -4.35 -2.70
C MET A 1 19.93 -4.03 -2.33
N PHE A 2 20.72 -3.44 -3.24
CA PHE A 2 22.15 -3.19 -3.02
C PHE A 2 22.45 -1.81 -2.39
N ALA A 3 23.54 -1.72 -1.63
CA ALA A 3 24.12 -0.48 -1.11
C ALA A 3 25.25 0.04 -2.01
N GLY A 4 25.76 -0.80 -2.91
CA GLY A 4 26.78 -0.51 -3.92
C GLY A 4 26.99 -1.75 -4.80
N PRO A 5 27.87 -1.69 -5.82
CA PRO A 5 28.15 -2.84 -6.68
C PRO A 5 28.51 -4.10 -5.87
N GLY A 6 27.75 -5.18 -6.06
CA GLY A 6 27.95 -6.46 -5.36
C GLY A 6 27.67 -6.47 -3.85
N ARG A 7 27.38 -5.32 -3.22
CA ARG A 7 27.17 -5.21 -1.77
C ARG A 7 25.68 -5.12 -1.45
N ALA A 8 25.08 -6.25 -1.04
CA ALA A 8 23.70 -6.26 -0.56
C ALA A 8 23.55 -5.39 0.71
N ARG A 9 22.35 -4.83 0.92
CA ARG A 9 21.99 -4.26 2.22
C ARG A 9 21.83 -5.42 3.23
N PRO A 10 22.10 -5.21 4.54
CA PRO A 10 22.07 -6.29 5.53
C PRO A 10 20.78 -7.12 5.54
N HIS A 11 19.61 -6.46 5.47
CA HIS A 11 18.31 -7.13 5.46
C HIS A 11 18.02 -7.92 4.16
N TYR A 12 18.84 -7.77 3.12
CA TYR A 12 18.76 -8.50 1.85
C TYR A 12 19.80 -9.63 1.74
N GLU A 13 20.76 -9.76 2.65
CA GLU A 13 21.85 -10.75 2.55
C GLU A 13 21.34 -12.19 2.50
N ARG A 14 20.43 -12.55 3.42
CA ARG A 14 19.81 -13.89 3.43
C ARG A 14 19.06 -14.18 2.14
N LEU A 15 18.35 -13.19 1.63
CA LEU A 15 17.62 -13.31 0.37
C LEU A 15 18.59 -13.59 -0.78
N LEU A 16 19.66 -12.79 -0.88
CA LEU A 16 20.68 -12.93 -1.92
C LEU A 16 21.37 -14.30 -1.86
N GLN A 17 21.72 -14.77 -0.66
CA GLN A 17 22.28 -16.11 -0.45
C GLN A 17 21.35 -17.19 -1.00
N ARG A 18 20.06 -17.15 -0.66
CA ARG A 18 19.07 -18.12 -1.16
C ARG A 18 18.92 -18.10 -2.67
N PHE A 19 18.97 -16.91 -3.29
CA PHE A 19 18.91 -16.82 -4.75
C PHE A 19 20.19 -17.32 -5.43
N THR A 20 21.34 -17.19 -4.78
CA THR A 20 22.63 -17.70 -5.30
C THR A 20 22.74 -19.22 -5.17
N GLU A 21 22.01 -19.83 -4.24
CA GLU A 21 21.89 -21.28 -4.07
C GLU A 21 21.00 -21.95 -5.13
N LEU A 22 20.24 -21.18 -5.94
CA LEU A 22 19.38 -21.74 -6.99
C LEU A 22 20.20 -22.28 -8.15
N THR A 23 19.82 -23.45 -8.65
CA THR A 23 20.41 -24.02 -9.88
C THR A 23 19.88 -23.34 -11.13
N GLU A 24 20.57 -23.53 -12.26
CA GLU A 24 20.18 -22.95 -13.54
C GLU A 24 18.73 -23.33 -13.92
N GLY A 25 17.92 -22.34 -14.28
CA GLY A 25 16.51 -22.50 -14.64
C GLY A 25 15.55 -22.75 -13.46
N GLU A 26 16.01 -22.89 -12.21
CA GLU A 26 15.10 -23.02 -11.06
C GLU A 26 14.26 -21.77 -10.83
N PHE A 27 14.85 -20.59 -11.01
CA PHE A 27 14.12 -19.33 -10.89
C PHE A 27 12.98 -19.23 -11.92
N ASP A 28 13.24 -19.62 -13.16
CA ASP A 28 12.21 -19.63 -14.23
C ASP A 28 11.10 -20.64 -13.90
N ARG A 29 11.44 -21.87 -13.47
CA ARG A 29 10.43 -22.84 -13.03
C ARG A 29 9.56 -22.32 -11.89
N LYS A 30 10.16 -21.55 -10.96
CA LYS A 30 9.44 -20.90 -9.86
C LYS A 30 8.53 -19.78 -10.35
N ARG A 31 8.94 -19.01 -11.37
CA ARG A 31 8.11 -17.99 -12.03
C ARG A 31 6.90 -18.64 -12.70
N ASP A 32 7.12 -19.69 -13.48
CA ASP A 32 6.05 -20.41 -14.18
C ASP A 32 5.05 -21.01 -13.17
N LEU A 33 5.54 -21.55 -12.05
CA LEU A 33 4.68 -22.06 -10.97
C LEU A 33 3.86 -20.94 -10.30
N ALA A 34 4.45 -19.75 -10.13
CA ALA A 34 3.75 -18.58 -9.57
C ALA A 34 2.61 -18.13 -10.51
N GLU A 35 2.90 -18.01 -11.81
CA GLU A 35 1.92 -17.64 -12.83
C GLU A 35 0.77 -18.65 -12.91
N LEU A 36 1.08 -19.95 -12.93
CA LEU A 36 0.06 -21.01 -12.89
C LEU A 36 -0.77 -20.98 -11.61
N THR A 37 -0.17 -20.62 -10.47
CA THR A 37 -0.89 -20.49 -9.20
C THR A 37 -1.86 -19.31 -9.24
N LEU A 38 -1.42 -18.15 -9.72
CA LEU A 38 -2.25 -16.95 -9.87
C LEU A 38 -3.41 -17.19 -10.84
N LEU A 39 -3.15 -17.84 -11.98
CA LEU A 39 -4.18 -18.27 -12.94
C LEU A 39 -5.25 -19.15 -12.28
N ARG A 40 -4.82 -20.23 -11.59
CA ARG A 40 -5.75 -21.18 -10.97
C ARG A 40 -6.56 -20.56 -9.82
N GLN A 41 -6.04 -19.52 -9.18
CA GLN A 41 -6.73 -18.80 -8.12
C GLN A 41 -7.65 -17.68 -8.65
N GLY A 42 -7.70 -17.47 -9.97
CA GLY A 42 -8.49 -16.39 -10.56
C GLY A 42 -7.99 -15.00 -10.17
N VAL A 43 -6.69 -14.87 -9.85
CA VAL A 43 -6.05 -13.57 -9.57
C VAL A 43 -5.71 -12.91 -10.91
N THR A 44 -6.75 -12.52 -11.62
CA THR A 44 -6.68 -11.86 -12.92
C THR A 44 -7.14 -10.41 -12.81
N PHE A 45 -6.72 -9.58 -13.75
CA PHE A 45 -7.27 -8.24 -13.91
C PHE A 45 -7.84 -8.09 -15.32
N THR A 46 -8.97 -7.39 -15.42
CA THR A 46 -9.59 -7.08 -16.71
C THR A 46 -8.83 -5.94 -17.37
N VAL A 47 -8.27 -6.18 -18.55
CA VAL A 47 -7.71 -5.11 -19.37
C VAL A 47 -8.86 -4.43 -20.12
N TYR A 48 -9.26 -3.24 -19.67
CA TYR A 48 -10.38 -2.49 -20.25
C TYR A 48 -10.15 -2.02 -21.71
N ASN A 49 -8.96 -2.22 -22.28
CA ASN A 49 -8.61 -1.77 -23.63
C ASN A 49 -8.87 -2.79 -24.75
N ASP A 50 -9.22 -4.03 -24.45
CA ASP A 50 -9.58 -5.02 -25.48
C ASP A 50 -11.08 -5.31 -25.39
N ALA A 51 -11.81 -5.12 -26.50
CA ALA A 51 -13.26 -5.34 -26.62
C ALA A 51 -13.73 -6.78 -26.31
N GLN A 52 -12.81 -7.67 -25.94
CA GLN A 52 -13.05 -9.07 -25.58
C GLN A 52 -12.93 -9.37 -24.09
N GLY A 53 -12.66 -8.38 -23.22
CA GLY A 53 -12.58 -8.61 -21.78
C GLY A 53 -11.53 -9.67 -21.41
N THR A 54 -10.40 -9.68 -22.14
CA THR A 54 -9.36 -10.69 -21.95
C THR A 54 -8.74 -10.53 -20.56
N GLU A 55 -9.01 -11.50 -19.69
CA GLU A 55 -8.39 -11.59 -18.37
C GLU A 55 -6.88 -11.82 -18.53
N ARG A 56 -6.07 -10.95 -17.91
CA ARG A 56 -4.63 -11.15 -17.81
C ARG A 56 -4.23 -11.45 -16.38
N ILE A 57 -3.20 -12.27 -16.24
CA ILE A 57 -2.59 -12.55 -14.94
C ILE A 57 -1.99 -11.25 -14.42
N PHE A 58 -2.24 -10.95 -13.15
CA PHE A 58 -1.59 -9.84 -12.48
C PHE A 58 -0.05 -10.01 -12.56
N PRO A 59 0.71 -9.02 -13.10
CA PRO A 59 2.16 -9.11 -13.17
C PRO A 59 2.75 -9.26 -11.77
N PHE A 60 3.49 -10.34 -11.54
CA PHE A 60 3.99 -10.70 -10.23
C PHE A 60 5.52 -10.88 -10.25
N ASP A 61 6.20 -10.14 -9.39
CA ASP A 61 7.65 -10.23 -9.22
C ASP A 61 7.97 -11.13 -8.00
N LEU A 62 8.86 -12.11 -8.21
CA LEU A 62 9.29 -13.05 -7.18
C LEU A 62 10.26 -12.44 -6.16
N ILE A 63 10.82 -11.27 -6.43
CA ILE A 63 11.77 -10.59 -5.55
C ILE A 63 11.01 -9.73 -4.54
N PRO A 64 10.95 -10.12 -3.25
CA PRO A 64 10.18 -9.37 -2.26
C PRO A 64 10.80 -8.00 -1.97
N ARG A 65 9.91 -7.03 -1.71
CA ARG A 65 10.28 -5.78 -1.08
C ARG A 65 10.42 -6.00 0.43
N ILE A 66 11.65 -6.11 0.92
CA ILE A 66 11.94 -6.28 2.34
C ILE A 66 11.97 -4.91 3.01
N ILE A 67 11.18 -4.76 4.07
CA ILE A 67 11.19 -3.63 4.98
C ILE A 67 11.70 -4.13 6.32
N SER A 68 12.75 -3.49 6.85
CA SER A 68 13.31 -3.89 8.16
C SER A 68 12.34 -3.60 9.31
N PRO A 69 12.45 -4.29 10.46
CA PRO A 69 11.63 -4.00 11.64
C PRO A 69 11.74 -2.54 12.11
N GLU A 70 12.92 -1.94 12.03
CA GLU A 70 13.18 -0.57 12.43
C GLU A 70 12.48 0.43 11.50
N GLU A 71 12.54 0.19 10.19
CA GLU A 71 11.80 0.97 9.19
C GLU A 71 10.29 0.82 9.40
N TRP A 72 9.80 -0.42 9.59
CA TRP A 72 8.37 -0.67 9.79
C TRP A 72 7.82 0.01 11.03
N LYS A 73 8.53 -0.06 12.17
CA LYS A 73 8.14 0.65 13.40
C LYS A 73 7.98 2.16 13.19
N LYS A 74 8.79 2.77 12.32
CA LYS A 74 8.66 4.21 12.00
C LYS A 74 7.44 4.46 11.10
N ILE A 75 7.24 3.61 10.09
CA ILE A 75 6.11 3.69 9.16
C ILE A 75 4.79 3.53 9.93
N GLU A 76 4.65 2.47 10.70
CA GLU A 76 3.46 2.12 11.47
C GLU A 76 3.02 3.29 12.37
N ARG A 77 3.92 3.81 13.22
CA ARG A 77 3.62 4.98 14.06
C ARG A 77 3.22 6.21 13.25
N GLY A 78 3.87 6.44 12.11
CA GLY A 78 3.54 7.56 11.23
C GLY A 78 2.16 7.43 10.60
N LEU A 79 1.80 6.23 10.17
CA LEU A 79 0.48 5.92 9.61
C LEU A 79 -0.61 6.03 10.67
N GLU A 80 -0.40 5.51 11.88
CA GLU A 80 -1.30 5.66 13.03
C GLU A 80 -1.54 7.15 13.36
N GLN A 81 -0.46 7.92 13.48
CA GLN A 81 -0.56 9.36 13.71
C GLN A 81 -1.37 10.06 12.60
N ARG A 82 -1.08 9.73 11.34
CA ARG A 82 -1.72 10.36 10.18
C ARG A 82 -3.21 10.05 10.11
N ILE A 83 -3.61 8.78 10.27
CA ILE A 83 -5.03 8.40 10.21
C ILE A 83 -5.83 8.99 11.38
N THR A 84 -5.21 9.11 12.57
CA THR A 84 -5.81 9.82 13.69
C THR A 84 -6.03 11.30 13.36
N ALA A 85 -5.02 11.98 12.83
CA ALA A 85 -5.13 13.39 12.44
C ALA A 85 -6.20 13.62 11.36
N LEU A 86 -6.29 12.73 10.35
CA LEU A 86 -7.31 12.82 9.29
C LEU A 86 -8.73 12.62 9.83
N ASN A 87 -8.95 11.69 10.76
CA ASN A 87 -10.25 11.50 11.40
C ASN A 87 -10.65 12.71 12.26
N LEU A 88 -9.71 13.25 13.05
CA LEU A 88 -9.93 14.47 13.84
C LEU A 88 -10.23 15.68 12.94
N PHE A 89 -9.52 15.80 11.82
CA PHE A 89 -9.76 16.84 10.81
C PHE A 89 -11.19 16.74 10.26
N LEU A 90 -11.63 15.56 9.81
CA LEU A 90 -12.99 15.40 9.30
C LEU A 90 -14.06 15.68 10.35
N HIS A 91 -13.85 15.21 11.59
CA HIS A 91 -14.74 15.54 12.70
C HIS A 91 -14.83 17.05 12.92
N ASP A 92 -13.71 17.76 12.96
CA ASP A 92 -13.67 19.20 13.14
C ASP A 92 -14.36 19.93 11.97
N ILE A 93 -14.06 19.57 10.71
CA ILE A 93 -14.67 20.19 9.52
C ILE A 93 -16.20 20.11 9.54
N TYR A 94 -16.76 18.96 9.93
CA TYR A 94 -18.21 18.76 9.97
C TYR A 94 -18.86 19.22 11.29
N HIS A 95 -18.08 19.69 12.27
CA HIS A 95 -18.60 20.15 13.56
C HIS A 95 -17.99 21.49 13.97
N GLY A 96 -16.91 21.43 14.74
CA GLY A 96 -16.34 22.55 15.48
C GLY A 96 -15.61 23.54 14.59
N GLN A 97 -15.11 23.17 13.42
CA GLN A 97 -14.38 24.01 12.46
C GLN A 97 -13.28 24.88 13.08
N SER A 98 -12.61 24.37 14.11
CA SER A 98 -11.56 25.08 14.85
C SER A 98 -10.37 25.34 13.93
N ILE A 99 -9.95 24.36 13.12
CA ILE A 99 -8.83 24.51 12.17
C ILE A 99 -9.06 25.63 11.14
N LEU A 100 -10.33 25.93 10.85
CA LEU A 100 -10.75 27.00 9.94
C LEU A 100 -10.85 28.35 10.65
N ARG A 101 -11.31 28.37 11.92
CA ARG A 101 -11.34 29.60 12.73
C ARG A 101 -9.94 30.09 13.08
N ASP A 102 -9.03 29.16 13.34
CA ASP A 102 -7.64 29.43 13.71
C ASP A 102 -6.78 29.80 12.48
N GLY A 103 -7.34 29.71 11.26
CA GLY A 103 -6.68 30.13 10.02
C GLY A 103 -5.59 29.16 9.52
N VAL A 104 -5.45 27.98 10.14
CA VAL A 104 -4.48 26.96 9.71
C VAL A 104 -4.82 26.42 8.32
N ILE A 105 -6.11 26.23 8.04
CA ILE A 105 -6.62 25.92 6.70
C ILE A 105 -7.62 27.00 6.31
N ARG A 106 -7.50 27.50 5.07
CA ARG A 106 -8.44 28.49 4.55
C ARG A 106 -9.80 27.84 4.28
N LYS A 107 -10.88 28.53 4.67
CA LYS A 107 -12.27 28.04 4.55
C LYS A 107 -12.66 27.68 3.11
N ASP A 108 -12.18 28.46 2.14
CA ASP A 108 -12.48 28.26 0.72
C ASP A 108 -11.94 26.93 0.18
N TYR A 109 -10.79 26.44 0.67
CA TYR A 109 -10.26 25.13 0.28
C TYR A 109 -11.16 23.97 0.67
N VAL A 110 -11.93 24.11 1.75
CA VAL A 110 -12.85 23.07 2.20
C VAL A 110 -14.22 23.23 1.55
N TRP A 111 -14.81 24.42 1.62
CA TRP A 111 -16.20 24.62 1.18
C TRP A 111 -16.38 24.53 -0.33
N GLN A 112 -15.32 24.79 -1.11
CA GLN A 112 -15.33 24.64 -2.57
C GLN A 112 -14.86 23.25 -3.03
N ALA A 113 -14.42 22.38 -2.10
CA ALA A 113 -13.98 21.05 -2.47
C ALA A 113 -15.15 20.23 -3.02
N ALA A 114 -14.96 19.59 -4.18
CA ALA A 114 -16.01 18.81 -4.86
C ALA A 114 -16.63 17.69 -4.00
N HIS A 115 -15.90 17.25 -2.97
CA HIS A 115 -16.29 16.16 -2.08
C HIS A 115 -16.72 16.62 -0.69
N PHE A 116 -16.74 17.93 -0.43
CA PHE A 116 -17.39 18.45 0.76
C PHE A 116 -18.89 18.19 0.67
N ARG A 117 -19.50 17.83 1.79
CA ARG A 117 -20.92 17.48 1.90
C ARG A 117 -21.57 18.28 3.02
N PRO A 118 -22.17 19.45 2.72
CA PRO A 118 -22.87 20.27 3.71
C PRO A 118 -23.95 19.49 4.47
N GLU A 119 -24.54 18.48 3.84
CA GLU A 119 -25.57 17.59 4.41
C GLU A 119 -25.05 16.78 5.61
N PHE A 120 -23.73 16.64 5.74
CA PHE A 120 -23.07 15.91 6.82
C PHE A 120 -22.69 16.81 8.01
N MET A 121 -22.97 18.11 7.93
CA MET A 121 -22.72 19.04 9.03
C MET A 121 -23.51 18.63 10.29
N HIS A 122 -22.82 18.60 11.43
CA HIS A 122 -23.34 18.22 12.75
C HIS A 122 -23.86 16.77 12.84
N PHE A 123 -23.56 15.93 11.84
CA PHE A 123 -23.87 14.51 11.89
C PHE A 123 -22.82 13.76 12.71
N SER A 124 -23.26 13.13 13.80
CA SER A 124 -22.40 12.30 14.65
C SER A 124 -22.28 10.88 14.10
N VAL A 125 -21.07 10.49 13.68
CA VAL A 125 -20.77 9.12 13.28
C VAL A 125 -20.39 8.25 14.50
N PRO A 126 -20.62 6.93 14.47
CA PRO A 126 -20.21 6.04 15.55
C PRO A 126 -18.73 6.20 15.90
N ARG A 127 -18.44 6.41 17.20
CA ARG A 127 -17.08 6.55 17.74
C ARG A 127 -16.24 7.67 17.10
N ASN A 128 -16.86 8.61 16.39
CA ASN A 128 -16.17 9.66 15.63
C ASN A 128 -15.17 9.14 14.58
N ILE A 129 -15.41 7.93 14.04
CA ILE A 129 -14.58 7.32 13.00
C ILE A 129 -15.21 7.61 11.63
N TYR A 130 -14.53 8.42 10.83
CA TYR A 130 -14.92 8.75 9.46
C TYR A 130 -14.21 7.84 8.47
N ILE A 131 -12.90 7.67 8.64
CA ILE A 131 -12.05 6.84 7.80
C ILE A 131 -11.76 5.54 8.54
N HIS A 132 -12.55 4.52 8.23
CA HIS A 132 -12.44 3.19 8.85
C HIS A 132 -11.25 2.40 8.29
N ILE A 133 -10.98 2.56 6.99
CA ILE A 133 -9.88 1.94 6.27
C ILE A 133 -9.26 3.03 5.40
N CYS A 134 -7.94 3.14 5.43
CA CYS A 134 -7.19 4.07 4.60
C CYS A 134 -6.05 3.33 3.90
N GLY A 135 -5.91 3.56 2.60
CA GLY A 135 -4.72 3.17 1.85
C GLY A 135 -3.79 4.37 1.72
N THR A 136 -2.66 4.39 2.42
CA THR A 136 -1.66 5.46 2.29
C THR A 136 -0.54 5.02 1.36
N ASP A 137 -0.35 5.76 0.27
CA ASP A 137 0.67 5.49 -0.72
C ASP A 137 2.01 6.07 -0.29
N LEU A 138 3.00 5.19 -0.12
CA LEU A 138 4.33 5.53 0.38
C LEU A 138 5.40 5.33 -0.68
N VAL A 139 6.27 6.33 -0.81
CA VAL A 139 7.52 6.20 -1.57
C VAL A 139 8.73 6.31 -0.66
N ARG A 140 9.82 5.66 -1.08
CA ARG A 140 11.11 5.82 -0.43
C ARG A 140 11.99 6.71 -1.30
N ASP A 141 12.44 7.83 -0.75
CA ASP A 141 13.33 8.76 -1.46
C ASP A 141 14.78 8.23 -1.54
N ARG A 142 15.65 9.01 -2.19
CA ARG A 142 17.08 8.68 -2.35
C ARG A 142 17.85 8.58 -1.03
N ASP A 143 17.39 9.30 -0.01
CA ASP A 143 18.01 9.36 1.31
C ASP A 143 17.48 8.23 2.23
N GLY A 144 16.51 7.45 1.73
CA GLY A 144 15.90 6.33 2.44
C GLY A 144 14.70 6.73 3.31
N ASN A 145 14.25 7.97 3.26
CA ASN A 145 13.07 8.42 3.98
C ASN A 145 11.80 7.94 3.28
N PHE A 146 10.78 7.65 4.09
CA PHE A 146 9.44 7.37 3.59
C PHE A 146 8.62 8.64 3.54
N LEU A 147 8.01 8.89 2.38
CA LEU A 147 7.16 10.05 2.10
C LEU A 147 5.79 9.56 1.68
N VAL A 148 4.75 10.28 2.10
CA VAL A 148 3.36 10.04 1.68
C VAL A 148 3.12 10.77 0.37
N LEU A 149 2.63 10.05 -0.65
CA LEU A 149 2.14 10.65 -1.89
C LEU A 149 0.64 10.97 -1.81
N GLU A 150 -0.15 10.02 -1.33
CA GLU A 150 -1.62 10.11 -1.34
C GLU A 150 -2.25 9.32 -0.20
N ASP A 151 -3.43 9.76 0.24
CA ASP A 151 -4.29 9.03 1.17
C ASP A 151 -5.62 8.65 0.51
N ASN A 152 -5.82 7.36 0.33
CA ASN A 152 -7.05 6.77 -0.20
C ASN A 152 -8.02 6.51 0.96
N ALA A 153 -8.83 7.52 1.29
CA ALA A 153 -9.75 7.51 2.43
C ALA A 153 -11.22 7.24 2.08
N ARG A 154 -11.53 6.83 0.84
CA ARG A 154 -12.90 6.57 0.35
C ARG A 154 -13.20 5.08 0.34
N CYS A 155 -12.88 4.43 -0.77
CA CYS A 155 -13.05 3.00 -0.98
C CYS A 155 -11.68 2.41 -1.36
N PRO A 156 -10.72 2.31 -0.42
CA PRO A 156 -9.40 1.76 -0.72
C PRO A 156 -9.52 0.30 -1.16
N SER A 157 -8.77 -0.05 -2.20
CA SER A 157 -8.74 -1.39 -2.79
C SER A 157 -7.34 -2.00 -2.71
N GLY A 158 -7.21 -3.27 -3.10
CA GLY A 158 -5.91 -3.92 -3.30
C GLY A 158 -5.38 -4.78 -2.15
N VAL A 159 -6.09 -4.86 -1.00
CA VAL A 159 -5.72 -5.77 0.11
C VAL A 159 -5.68 -7.23 -0.34
N SER A 160 -6.56 -7.62 -1.27
CA SER A 160 -6.61 -8.96 -1.84
C SER A 160 -5.29 -9.33 -2.52
N TYR A 161 -4.69 -8.43 -3.31
CA TYR A 161 -3.41 -8.67 -3.98
C TYR A 161 -2.29 -8.91 -2.97
N VAL A 162 -2.23 -8.15 -1.87
CA VAL A 162 -1.20 -8.32 -0.83
C VAL A 162 -1.29 -9.71 -0.19
N VAL A 163 -2.50 -10.17 0.11
CA VAL A 163 -2.73 -11.51 0.68
C VAL A 163 -2.36 -12.60 -0.32
N GLN A 164 -2.78 -12.48 -1.58
CA GLN A 164 -2.47 -13.46 -2.62
C GLN A 164 -0.96 -13.53 -2.90
N ASN A 165 -0.28 -12.39 -3.02
CA ASN A 165 1.17 -12.31 -3.20
C ASN A 165 1.92 -13.08 -2.10
N ARG A 166 1.48 -12.95 -0.84
CA ARG A 166 2.09 -13.70 0.27
C ARG A 166 1.84 -15.20 0.16
N GLN A 167 0.64 -15.62 -0.23
CA GLN A 167 0.30 -17.04 -0.39
C GLN A 167 1.11 -17.68 -1.53
N VAL A 168 1.23 -17.00 -2.67
CA VAL A 168 2.04 -17.44 -3.80
C VAL A 168 3.51 -17.56 -3.41
N MET A 169 4.08 -16.55 -2.74
CA MET A 169 5.48 -16.63 -2.28
C MET A 169 5.73 -17.82 -1.35
N ARG A 170 4.84 -18.09 -0.39
CA ARG A 170 4.98 -19.25 0.51
C ARG A 170 4.94 -20.59 -0.22
N ARG A 171 4.20 -20.67 -1.33
CA ARG A 171 4.12 -21.88 -2.16
C ARG A 171 5.36 -22.08 -3.03
N VAL A 172 5.85 -21.00 -3.63
CA VAL A 172 6.96 -21.03 -4.60
C VAL A 172 8.33 -21.07 -3.91
N PHE A 173 8.45 -20.39 -2.77
CA PHE A 173 9.64 -20.38 -1.93
C PHE A 173 9.28 -20.66 -0.46
N PRO A 174 9.01 -21.93 -0.07
CA PRO A 174 8.61 -22.28 1.30
C PRO A 174 9.70 -22.03 2.35
N ASN A 175 10.97 -21.92 1.94
CA ASN A 175 12.14 -21.78 2.81
C ASN A 175 12.80 -20.38 2.72
N LEU A 176 12.05 -19.38 2.24
CA LEU A 176 12.50 -17.98 2.16
C LEU A 176 12.25 -17.21 3.46
#